data_AF-A0A7J4ZTP1-F1
#
_entry.id   AF-A0A7J4ZTP1-F1
#
_cell.length_a   1.000
_cell.length_b   1.000
_cell.length_c   1.000
_cell.angle_alpha   90.00
_cell.angle_beta   90.00
_cell.angle_gamma   90.00
#
_symmetry.space_group_name_H-M   'P 1'
#
loop_
_entity.id
_entity.type
_entity.pdbx_description
1 polymer ?
#
loop_
_entity_poly.entity_id
_entity_poly.type
_entity_poly.pdbx_seq_one_letter_code
_entity_poly.pdbx_strand_id
1 'polypeptide(L)'
;MTEFYQGEIAMTGIFYDIGKMVKRKELKQKDIAEKLGISNTHISAILKGRCEPSKTLTMLAEIVFGGKPTEHPNKRIEAIVKTLEGMEPDTLQSALVCIEKEERLERLKKMEQGKHVA
;
A
#
# COMPACT_ATOMS: atom_id res chain seq x y z
N MET A 1 20.26 -8.84 25.72
CA MET A 1 18.87 -8.77 26.24
C MET A 1 17.96 -8.47 25.09
N THR A 2 17.01 -9.36 24.80
CA THR A 2 16.13 -9.30 23.63
C THR A 2 14.76 -8.82 24.11
N GLU A 3 14.46 -7.53 23.95
CA GLU A 3 13.19 -6.97 24.39
C GLU A 3 12.12 -7.18 23.31
N PHE A 4 11.16 -8.05 23.60
CA PHE A 4 9.94 -8.19 22.81
C PHE A 4 9.00 -7.01 23.11
N TYR A 5 8.40 -6.42 22.08
CA TYR A 5 7.61 -5.19 22.23
C TYR A 5 6.21 -5.48 22.81
N GLN A 6 6.02 -5.24 24.11
CA GLN A 6 4.76 -5.45 24.84
C GLN A 6 3.96 -4.16 25.15
N GLY A 7 4.24 -3.03 24.50
CA GLY A 7 3.49 -1.78 24.75
C GLY A 7 2.09 -1.75 24.13
N GLU A 8 1.07 -1.26 24.84
CA GLU A 8 -0.25 -0.92 24.29
C GLU A 8 -0.10 0.19 23.23
N ILE A 9 -0.51 -0.10 22.00
CA ILE A 9 -0.47 0.86 20.90
C ILE A 9 -1.83 1.56 20.91
N ALA A 10 -1.89 2.71 21.59
CA ALA A 10 -2.89 3.70 21.24
C ALA A 10 -2.60 4.21 19.81
N MET A 11 -3.62 4.72 19.13
CA MET A 11 -3.59 5.57 17.91
C MET A 11 -4.26 4.95 16.66
N THR A 12 -5.33 5.62 16.26
CA THR A 12 -6.14 5.44 15.05
C THR A 12 -5.41 5.89 13.77
N GLY A 13 -5.59 5.18 12.65
CA GLY A 13 -5.05 5.52 11.31
C GLY A 13 -3.88 4.63 10.86
N ILE A 14 -3.34 4.89 9.65
CA ILE A 14 -2.28 4.14 8.91
C ILE A 14 -1.08 3.66 9.78
N PHE A 15 -0.78 4.37 10.88
CA PHE A 15 0.17 3.98 11.94
C PHE A 15 -0.11 2.61 12.57
N TYR A 16 -1.38 2.20 12.58
CA TYR A 16 -1.90 0.97 13.16
C TYR A 16 -1.36 -0.28 12.46
N ASP A 17 -1.07 -0.20 11.16
CA ASP A 17 -0.81 -1.40 10.36
C ASP A 17 0.62 -1.92 10.49
N ILE A 18 1.65 -1.07 10.45
CA ILE A 18 3.04 -1.54 10.65
C ILE A 18 3.19 -2.12 12.06
N GLY A 19 2.72 -1.43 13.10
CA GLY A 19 2.79 -1.91 14.48
C GLY A 19 2.01 -3.22 14.72
N LYS A 20 0.83 -3.38 14.12
CA LYS A 20 0.07 -4.63 14.19
C LYS A 20 0.66 -5.77 13.38
N MET A 21 1.13 -5.50 12.18
CA MET A 21 1.73 -6.50 11.29
C MET A 21 3.00 -7.07 11.92
N VAL A 22 3.74 -6.23 12.64
CA VAL A 22 4.91 -6.60 13.44
C VAL A 22 4.53 -7.47 14.64
N LYS A 23 3.52 -7.08 15.42
CA LYS A 23 3.04 -7.87 16.57
C LYS A 23 2.50 -9.23 16.15
N ARG A 24 1.80 -9.34 15.03
CA ARG A 24 1.26 -10.60 14.50
C ARG A 24 2.32 -11.59 14.04
N LYS A 25 3.53 -11.11 13.72
CA LYS A 25 4.63 -11.93 13.19
C LYS A 25 5.80 -12.09 14.15
N GLU A 26 5.68 -11.61 15.40
CA GLU A 26 6.72 -11.64 16.43
C GLU A 26 8.09 -11.12 15.96
N LEU A 27 8.09 -10.15 15.03
CA LEU A 27 9.31 -9.65 14.40
C LEU A 27 10.02 -8.67 15.32
N LYS A 28 11.35 -8.74 15.36
CA LYS A 28 12.16 -7.76 16.10
C LYS A 28 12.29 -6.49 15.27
N GLN A 29 12.47 -5.35 15.93
CA GLN A 29 12.69 -4.05 15.27
C GLN A 29 13.83 -4.11 14.25
N LYS A 30 14.90 -4.85 14.57
CA LYS A 30 16.04 -5.08 13.68
C LYS A 30 15.63 -5.80 12.39
N ASP A 31 14.83 -6.86 12.49
CA ASP A 31 14.41 -7.65 11.33
C ASP A 31 13.51 -6.82 10.39
N ILE A 32 12.72 -5.92 10.97
CA ILE A 32 11.85 -5.00 10.22
C ILE A 32 12.69 -3.93 9.52
N ALA A 33 13.64 -3.36 10.24
CA ALA A 33 14.59 -2.38 9.71
C ALA A 33 15.36 -2.96 8.51
N GLU A 34 15.85 -4.19 8.63
CA GLU A 34 16.53 -4.91 7.55
C GLU A 34 15.60 -5.17 6.36
N LYS A 35 14.37 -5.64 6.60
CA LYS A 35 13.39 -5.93 5.55
C LYS A 35 12.87 -4.69 4.82
N LEU A 36 12.82 -3.54 5.50
CA LEU A 36 12.39 -2.26 4.94
C LEU A 36 13.55 -1.40 4.43
N GLY A 37 14.80 -1.83 4.62
CA GLY A 37 15.99 -1.08 4.22
C GLY A 37 16.14 0.26 4.93
N ILE A 38 15.67 0.38 6.18
CA ILE A 38 15.77 1.61 6.99
C ILE A 38 16.47 1.36 8.32
N SER A 39 16.86 2.43 9.02
CA SER A 39 17.55 2.28 10.30
C SER A 39 16.62 1.80 11.41
N ASN A 40 17.17 1.05 12.35
CA ASN A 40 16.44 0.58 13.54
C ASN A 40 15.93 1.76 14.38
N THR A 41 16.68 2.86 14.45
CA THR A 41 16.26 4.10 15.11
C THR A 41 15.01 4.71 14.46
N HIS A 42 14.93 4.67 13.12
CA HIS A 42 13.77 5.17 12.37
C HIS A 42 12.54 4.31 12.65
N ILE A 43 12.68 2.97 12.65
CA ILE A 43 11.61 2.05 13.06
C ILE A 43 11.15 2.33 14.49
N SER A 44 12.09 2.51 15.44
CA SER A 44 11.72 2.83 16.82
C SER A 44 11.00 4.18 16.94
N ALA A 45 11.33 5.17 16.11
CA ALA A 45 10.63 6.46 16.12
C ALA A 45 9.19 6.31 15.59
N ILE A 46 9.01 5.56 14.52
CA ILE A 46 7.70 5.25 13.92
C ILE A 46 6.82 4.46 14.89
N LEU A 47 7.33 3.37 15.47
CA LEU A 47 6.57 2.52 16.40
C LEU A 47 6.16 3.24 17.69
N LYS A 48 6.92 4.27 18.09
CA LYS A 48 6.59 5.11 19.26
C LYS A 48 5.73 6.33 18.90
N GLY A 49 5.28 6.45 17.65
CA GLY A 49 4.47 7.58 17.18
C GLY A 49 5.21 8.92 17.17
N ARG A 50 6.54 8.92 17.23
CA ARG A 50 7.38 10.14 17.22
C ARG A 50 7.73 10.60 15.80
N CYS A 51 7.43 9.78 14.81
CA CYS A 51 7.70 10.04 13.40
C CYS A 51 6.64 9.34 12.55
N GLU A 52 6.11 10.04 11.55
CA GLU A 52 5.15 9.49 10.59
C GLU A 52 5.89 8.83 9.42
N PRO A 53 5.57 7.57 9.08
CA PRO A 53 6.19 6.91 7.95
C PRO A 53 5.80 7.61 6.64
N SER A 54 6.74 7.68 5.70
CA SER A 54 6.42 8.17 4.36
C SER A 54 5.47 7.21 3.64
N LYS A 55 4.71 7.73 2.66
CA LYS A 55 3.82 6.91 1.82
C LYS A 55 4.53 5.71 1.20
N THR A 56 5.76 5.91 0.72
CA THR A 56 6.60 4.85 0.14
C THR A 56 6.93 3.77 1.17
N LEU A 57 7.27 4.15 2.40
CA LEU A 57 7.59 3.20 3.47
C LEU A 57 6.37 2.40 3.90
N THR A 58 5.20 3.02 3.93
CA THR A 58 3.91 2.35 4.18
C THR A 58 3.63 1.30 3.12
N MET A 59 3.71 1.67 1.84
CA MET A 59 3.48 0.76 0.72
C MET A 59 4.48 -0.41 0.73
N LEU A 60 5.75 -0.14 1.02
CA LEU A 60 6.77 -1.19 1.18
C LEU A 60 6.43 -2.14 2.35
N ALA A 61 5.97 -1.61 3.47
CA ALA A 61 5.59 -2.43 4.61
C ALA A 61 4.36 -3.31 4.30
N GLU A 62 3.37 -2.80 3.58
CA GLU A 62 2.23 -3.58 3.11
C GLU A 62 2.67 -4.75 2.23
N ILE A 63 3.52 -4.49 1.23
CA ILE A 63 4.04 -5.52 0.32
C ILE A 63 4.88 -6.56 1.07
N VAL A 64 5.84 -6.11 1.87
CA VAL A 64 6.83 -6.98 2.52
C VAL A 64 6.21 -7.84 3.62
N PHE A 65 5.24 -7.30 4.34
CA PHE A 65 4.64 -7.97 5.48
C PHE A 65 3.21 -8.46 5.22
N GLY A 66 2.68 -8.31 4.00
CA GLY A 66 1.38 -8.84 3.60
C GLY A 66 0.21 -8.09 4.21
N GLY A 67 0.36 -6.78 4.42
CA GLY A 67 -0.76 -5.92 4.77
C GLY A 67 -1.74 -5.88 3.59
N LYS A 68 -3.03 -6.06 3.85
CA LYS A 68 -4.04 -5.66 2.88
C LYS A 68 -3.96 -4.12 2.77
N PRO A 69 -4.10 -3.54 1.56
CA PRO A 69 -4.13 -2.09 1.41
C PRO A 69 -5.10 -1.48 2.42
N THR A 70 -4.68 -0.41 3.09
CA THR A 70 -5.58 0.36 3.96
C THR A 70 -6.83 0.77 3.19
N GLU A 71 -8.01 0.72 3.85
CA GLU A 71 -9.28 1.18 3.27
C GLU A 71 -9.10 2.56 2.62
N HIS A 72 -9.41 2.65 1.33
CA HIS A 72 -9.33 3.87 0.57
C HIS A 72 -10.40 4.86 1.09
N PRO A 73 -10.07 6.14 1.34
CA PRO A 73 -11.02 7.12 1.90
C PRO A 73 -12.25 7.34 1.02
N ASN A 74 -12.12 7.10 -0.29
CA ASN A 74 -13.23 7.10 -1.23
C ASN A 74 -13.99 5.77 -1.21
N LYS A 75 -15.21 5.80 -0.63
CA LYS A 75 -16.12 4.66 -0.55
C LYS A 75 -16.47 4.00 -1.90
N ARG A 76 -16.41 4.75 -3.01
CA ARG A 76 -16.63 4.18 -4.34
C ARG A 76 -15.47 3.29 -4.77
N ILE A 77 -14.25 3.71 -4.46
CA ILE A 77 -13.04 2.92 -4.76
C ILE A 77 -13.06 1.62 -3.94
N GLU A 78 -13.44 1.69 -2.67
CA GLU A 78 -13.61 0.50 -1.83
C GLU A 78 -14.65 -0.49 -2.36
N ALA A 79 -15.79 0.02 -2.83
CA ALA A 79 -16.82 -0.83 -3.43
C ALA A 79 -16.31 -1.53 -4.70
N ILE A 80 -15.50 -0.83 -5.51
CA ILE A 80 -14.87 -1.40 -6.70
C ILE A 80 -13.86 -2.47 -6.32
N VAL A 81 -12.97 -2.20 -5.36
CA VAL A 81 -11.97 -3.18 -4.87
C VAL A 81 -12.64 -4.46 -4.40
N LYS A 82 -13.69 -4.36 -3.55
CA LYS A 82 -14.44 -5.53 -3.07
C LYS A 82 -15.11 -6.31 -4.20
N THR A 83 -15.59 -5.61 -5.22
CA THR A 83 -16.18 -6.24 -6.39
C THR A 83 -15.12 -7.02 -7.17
N LEU A 84 -13.95 -6.41 -7.41
CA LEU A 84 -12.84 -7.03 -8.13
C LEU A 84 -12.23 -8.23 -7.38
N GLU A 85 -12.13 -8.17 -6.05
CA GLU A 85 -11.64 -9.29 -5.22
C GLU A 85 -12.53 -10.55 -5.32
N GLY A 86 -13.81 -10.40 -5.68
CA GLY A 86 -14.75 -11.51 -5.86
C GLY A 86 -14.92 -11.98 -7.30
N MET A 87 -14.19 -11.41 -8.26
CA MET A 87 -14.33 -11.73 -9.68
C MET A 87 -13.41 -12.90 -10.10
N GLU A 88 -13.91 -13.72 -11.02
CA GLU A 88 -13.12 -14.79 -11.63
C GLU A 88 -11.91 -14.21 -12.39
N PRO A 89 -10.73 -14.88 -12.36
CA PRO A 89 -9.50 -14.38 -12.98
C PRO A 89 -9.64 -13.98 -14.45
N ASP A 90 -10.39 -14.76 -15.24
CA ASP A 90 -10.60 -14.48 -16.67
C ASP A 90 -11.43 -13.20 -16.90
N THR A 91 -12.36 -12.91 -15.98
CA THR A 91 -13.18 -11.69 -16.02
C THR A 91 -12.33 -10.48 -15.66
N LEU A 92 -11.47 -10.61 -14.66
CA LEU A 92 -10.49 -9.57 -14.31
C LEU A 92 -9.56 -9.27 -15.47
N GLN A 93 -9.03 -10.30 -16.13
CA GLN A 93 -8.14 -10.14 -17.27
C GLN A 93 -8.83 -9.42 -18.44
N SER A 94 -10.09 -9.78 -18.71
CA SER A 94 -10.89 -9.11 -19.74
C SER A 94 -11.11 -7.62 -19.42
N ALA A 95 -11.41 -7.30 -18.16
CA ALA A 95 -11.56 -5.92 -17.71
C ALA A 95 -10.26 -5.11 -17.86
N LEU A 96 -9.11 -5.69 -17.50
CA LEU A 96 -7.80 -5.06 -17.67
C LEU A 96 -7.50 -4.73 -19.14
N VAL A 97 -7.77 -5.68 -20.04
CA VAL A 97 -7.59 -5.46 -21.49
C VAL A 97 -8.49 -4.32 -22.00
N CYS A 98 -9.70 -4.18 -21.48
CA CYS A 98 -10.58 -3.06 -21.84
C CYS A 98 -9.98 -1.71 -21.41
N ILE A 99 -9.48 -1.63 -20.17
CA ILE A 99 -8.83 -0.41 -19.64
C ILE A 99 -7.62 -0.03 -20.50
N GLU A 100 -6.74 -0.98 -20.82
CA GLU A 100 -5.58 -0.73 -21.67
C GLU A 100 -5.95 -0.19 -23.06
N LYS A 101 -7.03 -0.73 -23.65
CA LYS A 101 -7.55 -0.27 -24.95
C LYS A 101 -8.08 1.16 -24.87
N GLU A 102 -8.78 1.51 -23.81
CA GLU A 102 -9.28 2.88 -23.59
C GLU A 102 -8.12 3.87 -23.44
N GLU A 103 -7.11 3.56 -22.61
CA GLU A 103 -5.92 4.41 -22.47
C GLU A 103 -5.17 4.59 -23.80
N ARG A 104 -5.09 3.51 -24.59
CA ARG A 104 -4.49 3.57 -25.94
C ARG A 104 -5.31 4.47 -26.86
N LEU A 105 -6.63 4.39 -26.82
CA LEU A 105 -7.51 5.23 -27.62
C LEU A 105 -7.39 6.70 -27.23
N GLU A 106 -7.31 7.03 -25.94
CA GLU A 106 -7.07 8.39 -25.48
C GLU A 106 -5.73 8.95 -25.96
N ARG A 107 -4.67 8.13 -25.91
CA ARG A 107 -3.35 8.50 -26.45
C ARG A 107 -3.42 8.82 -27.93
N LEU A 108 -4.11 8.00 -28.72
CA LEU A 108 -4.29 8.24 -30.16
C LEU A 108 -5.09 9.52 -30.45
N LYS A 109 -6.19 9.76 -29.72
CA LYS A 109 -6.99 10.99 -29.85
C LYS A 109 -6.17 12.25 -29.57
N LYS A 110 -5.31 12.22 -28.55
CA LYS A 110 -4.40 13.33 -28.23
C LYS A 110 -3.37 13.56 -29.34
N MET A 111 -2.90 12.51 -30.00
CA MET A 111 -1.96 12.61 -31.14
C MET A 111 -2.63 13.15 -32.41
N GLU A 112 -3.89 12.81 -32.68
CA GLU A 112 -4.64 13.35 -33.83
C GLU A 112 -5.00 14.82 -33.65
N GLN A 113 -5.38 15.24 -32.44
CA GLN A 113 -5.68 16.65 -32.13
C GLN A 113 -4.44 17.54 -32.25
N GLY A 114 -3.24 17.01 -32.01
CA GLY A 114 -1.98 17.73 -32.22
C GLY A 114 -1.55 17.89 -33.69
N LYS A 115 -2.16 17.16 -34.63
CA LYS A 115 -1.83 17.21 -36.08
C LYS A 115 -2.69 18.20 -36.87
N HIS A 116 -3.80 18.70 -36.32
CA HIS A 116 -4.71 19.61 -37.02
C HIS A 116 -4.43 21.11 -36.78
N VAL A 117 -3.31 21.46 -36.13
CA VAL A 117 -2.91 22.86 -35.85
C VAL A 117 -1.54 23.20 -36.49
N ALA A 118 -1.24 22.62 -37.65
CA ALA A 118 -0.07 22.97 -38.45
C ALA A 118 -0.47 23.38 -39.86
#